data_AF-A0A5N6UA33-F1
#
_entry.id   AF-A0A5N6UA33-F1
#
_cell.length_a   1.000
_cell.length_b   1.000
_cell.length_c   1.000
_cell.angle_alpha   90.00
_cell.angle_beta   90.00
_cell.angle_gamma   90.00
#
_symmetry.space_group_name_H-M   'P 1'
#
loop_
_entity.id
_entity.type
_entity.pdbx_description
1 polymer ?
#
loop_
_entity_poly.entity_id
_entity_poly.type
_entity_poly.pdbx_seq_one_letter_code
_entity_poly.pdbx_strand_id
1 'polypeptide(L)'
;MSDLPLSSAPQRSPYVTEVFMDGNTEADNTIGVALGHPVQDISEIEVAWKMFSPGRSAGTVVLQLLRDSWLLLKRIRLDDWIQYAIGLPSTAIAVFYSYYDRLSLSLFEFLCHFPEEVGTYRLVSKKLQGCDPFLHLAVTHALGCVQERKPYDALVLDTSFIHAPLKGLLSTPDKDALRRLAALEVRYARYRSSLLMAQGLDFNVDTRFLLAVSELPTGLLAQQLTGDTLHELRQLSNDSVVRGDSCLGLLGARWDQLCHDTQEVAAVGDVDEKLVALGWVPYPATGSPDAPWLTPPSQELYRLQNFFSLAAIMHGLVHHGFRSDTIGHLIGFADAKDNYRHYRVHLHAEPSLPFLYPLVVDFRRGNAVALQSIFSFLLYDDQNLHARK
;
A
#
# COMPACT_ATOMS: atom_id res chain seq x y z
N MET A 1 10.26 -13.69 -42.01
CA MET A 1 9.83 -12.30 -41.85
C MET A 1 8.34 -12.36 -41.56
N SER A 2 7.88 -12.87 -40.42
CA SER A 2 8.08 -12.41 -39.03
C SER A 2 7.17 -11.22 -38.71
N ASP A 3 5.88 -11.51 -38.59
CA ASP A 3 4.91 -10.67 -37.89
C ASP A 3 4.98 -10.96 -36.39
N LEU A 4 5.29 -9.92 -35.61
CA LEU A 4 5.28 -9.91 -34.15
C LEU A 4 3.85 -9.59 -33.65
N PRO A 5 3.31 -10.29 -32.64
CA PRO A 5 2.08 -9.86 -31.99
C PRO A 5 2.37 -8.76 -30.96
N LEU A 6 1.53 -7.73 -30.99
CA LEU A 6 1.43 -6.68 -29.97
C LEU A 6 1.16 -7.32 -28.60
N SER A 7 2.11 -7.15 -27.69
CA SER A 7 1.99 -7.48 -26.28
C SER A 7 1.00 -6.52 -25.61
N SER A 8 -0.16 -7.03 -25.20
CA SER A 8 -1.09 -6.32 -24.32
C SER A 8 -0.50 -6.26 -22.91
N ALA A 9 -0.25 -5.06 -22.41
CA ALA A 9 0.13 -4.84 -21.02
C ALA A 9 -0.94 -5.44 -20.08
N PRO A 10 -0.57 -6.09 -18.96
CA PRO A 10 -1.54 -6.61 -18.01
C PRO A 10 -2.33 -5.46 -17.38
N GLN A 11 -3.66 -5.53 -17.50
CA GLN A 11 -4.57 -4.68 -16.72
C GLN A 11 -4.28 -4.90 -15.23
N ARG A 12 -3.86 -3.85 -14.53
CA ARG A 12 -3.71 -3.90 -13.07
C ARG A 12 -5.11 -3.96 -12.45
N SER A 13 -5.39 -5.01 -11.69
CA SER A 13 -6.59 -5.06 -10.84
C SER A 13 -6.47 -3.98 -9.76
N PRO A 14 -7.52 -3.18 -9.48
CA PRO A 14 -7.50 -2.25 -8.36
C PRO A 14 -7.41 -3.01 -7.02
N TYR A 15 -6.94 -2.32 -5.98
CA TYR A 15 -6.93 -2.86 -4.61
C TYR A 15 -8.36 -3.02 -4.10
N VAL A 16 -8.57 -4.00 -3.22
CA VAL A 16 -9.90 -4.49 -2.87
C VAL A 16 -10.67 -3.49 -2.00
N THR A 17 -9.97 -2.67 -1.21
CA THR A 17 -10.58 -1.60 -0.39
C THR A 17 -11.29 -0.54 -1.26
N GLU A 18 -10.80 -0.24 -2.46
CA GLU A 18 -11.44 0.75 -3.36
C GLU A 18 -12.83 0.27 -3.81
N VAL A 19 -13.00 -1.04 -4.04
CA VAL A 19 -14.28 -1.60 -4.50
C VAL A 19 -15.24 -1.85 -3.34
N PHE A 20 -14.76 -2.18 -2.14
CA PHE A 20 -15.67 -2.42 -1.02
C PHE A 20 -16.33 -1.15 -0.46
N MET A 21 -15.68 0.02 -0.61
CA MET A 21 -16.20 1.31 -0.14
C MET A 21 -17.15 2.02 -1.12
N ASP A 22 -17.23 1.59 -2.39
CA ASP A 22 -18.09 2.21 -3.39
C ASP A 22 -19.56 1.80 -3.25
N GLY A 23 -20.27 2.51 -2.37
CA GLY A 23 -21.72 2.70 -2.41
C GLY A 23 -22.01 4.19 -2.55
N ASN A 24 -22.17 4.67 -3.79
CA ASN A 24 -22.33 6.08 -4.21
C ASN A 24 -21.10 6.99 -4.07
N THR A 25 -20.39 7.21 -5.19
CA THR A 25 -20.26 8.54 -5.81
C THR A 25 -19.68 8.46 -7.21
N GLU A 26 -20.46 8.84 -8.23
CA GLU A 26 -19.90 9.48 -9.41
C GLU A 26 -19.30 10.82 -8.98
N ALA A 27 -17.98 10.96 -9.05
CA ALA A 27 -17.29 12.22 -9.34
C ALA A 27 -15.82 11.93 -9.68
N ASP A 28 -15.55 12.01 -10.96
CA ASP A 28 -14.24 12.10 -11.60
C ASP A 28 -13.25 13.00 -10.81
N ASN A 29 -12.18 12.41 -10.29
CA ASN A 29 -10.98 13.11 -9.84
C ASN A 29 -9.75 12.25 -10.18
N THR A 30 -9.60 11.99 -11.46
CA THR A 30 -8.41 11.36 -12.02
C THR A 30 -7.27 12.39 -12.03
N ILE A 31 -6.44 12.43 -10.99
CA ILE A 31 -5.11 13.07 -11.08
C ILE A 31 -4.25 12.17 -11.94
N GLY A 32 -4.10 12.54 -13.21
CA GLY A 32 -3.30 11.82 -14.19
C GLY A 32 -1.87 11.63 -13.70
N VAL A 33 -1.42 10.37 -13.69
CA VAL A 33 -0.02 9.97 -13.49
C VAL A 33 0.83 10.59 -14.60
N ALA A 34 1.55 11.67 -14.27
CA ALA A 34 2.55 12.24 -15.17
C ALA A 34 3.75 11.27 -15.26
N LEU A 35 3.89 10.66 -16.43
CA LEU A 35 4.99 9.77 -16.80
C LEU A 35 6.33 10.53 -16.87
N GLY A 36 7.41 9.77 -16.75
CA GLY A 36 8.72 10.24 -16.31
C GLY A 36 9.46 11.18 -17.25
N HIS A 37 10.27 12.02 -16.63
CA HIS A 37 11.49 12.59 -17.21
C HIS A 37 12.67 12.31 -16.26
N PRO A 38 13.90 12.18 -16.81
CA PRO A 38 15.08 11.76 -16.06
C PRO A 38 15.58 12.84 -15.08
N VAL A 39 16.34 12.34 -14.11
CA VAL A 39 16.80 12.97 -12.86
C VAL A 39 17.67 14.20 -13.11
N GLN A 40 17.32 15.32 -12.45
CA GLN A 40 18.18 16.49 -12.25
C GLN A 40 18.73 16.54 -10.83
N ASP A 41 19.98 16.95 -10.72
CA ASP A 41 20.82 17.07 -9.53
C ASP A 41 20.16 17.91 -8.40
N ILE A 42 20.56 17.71 -7.14
CA ILE A 42 19.99 18.41 -5.96
C ILE A 42 20.29 19.92 -5.98
N SER A 43 21.30 20.32 -6.75
CA SER A 43 21.74 21.70 -6.95
C SER A 43 20.76 22.58 -7.76
N GLU A 44 19.77 21.98 -8.44
CA GLU A 44 18.80 22.70 -9.29
C GLU A 44 17.39 22.82 -8.71
N ILE A 45 17.19 22.56 -7.41
CA ILE A 45 15.99 23.12 -6.74
C ILE A 45 16.24 24.63 -6.58
N GLU A 46 16.16 25.36 -7.69
CA GLU A 46 16.05 26.82 -7.68
C GLU A 46 14.85 27.13 -6.80
N VAL A 47 15.11 27.66 -5.59
CA VAL A 47 14.07 28.25 -4.75
C VAL A 47 13.63 29.56 -5.43
N ALA A 48 12.77 29.41 -6.44
CA ALA A 48 11.41 29.90 -6.49
C ALA A 48 11.10 31.38 -6.18
N TRP A 49 11.98 32.35 -6.46
CA TRP A 49 11.52 33.75 -6.58
C TRP A 49 10.45 33.92 -7.68
N LYS A 50 10.45 33.04 -8.69
CA LYS A 50 9.44 33.02 -9.78
C LYS A 50 8.10 32.39 -9.38
N MET A 51 8.01 31.71 -8.24
CA MET A 51 6.79 30.99 -7.85
C MET A 51 5.71 31.94 -7.35
N PHE A 52 6.12 33.01 -6.66
CA PHE A 52 5.24 34.02 -6.11
C PHE A 52 5.18 35.23 -7.04
N SER A 53 4.08 35.35 -7.77
CA SER A 53 3.74 36.54 -8.54
C SER A 53 2.29 36.92 -8.27
N PRO A 54 1.99 38.23 -8.20
CA PRO A 54 0.64 38.70 -7.94
C PRO A 54 -0.30 38.29 -9.08
N GLY A 55 -1.58 38.09 -8.77
CA GLY A 55 -2.63 37.75 -9.72
C GLY A 55 -2.70 36.27 -10.14
N ARG A 56 -1.90 35.37 -9.54
CA ARG A 56 -2.02 33.93 -9.79
C ARG A 56 -3.23 33.35 -9.06
N SER A 57 -3.96 32.45 -9.73
CA SER A 57 -5.06 31.74 -9.07
C SER A 57 -4.54 30.80 -7.97
N ALA A 58 -5.30 30.68 -6.87
CA ALA A 58 -4.96 29.75 -5.78
C ALA A 58 -4.80 28.30 -6.26
N GLY A 59 -5.59 27.86 -7.25
CA GLY A 59 -5.48 26.51 -7.82
C GLY A 59 -4.15 26.28 -8.52
N THR A 60 -3.68 27.25 -9.31
CA THR A 60 -2.39 27.14 -10.02
C THR A 60 -1.22 27.12 -9.03
N VAL A 61 -1.28 27.92 -7.96
CA VAL A 61 -0.26 27.93 -6.91
C VAL A 61 -0.22 26.59 -6.19
N VAL A 62 -1.37 26.06 -5.77
CA VAL A 62 -1.46 24.76 -5.08
C VAL A 62 -0.87 23.62 -5.91
N LEU A 63 -1.23 23.51 -7.19
CA LEU A 63 -0.72 22.44 -8.06
C LEU A 63 0.80 22.50 -8.23
N GLN A 64 1.37 23.71 -8.37
CA GLN A 64 2.81 23.87 -8.48
C GLN A 64 3.51 23.48 -7.16
N LEU A 65 2.99 23.94 -6.02
CA LEU A 65 3.54 23.61 -4.70
C LEU A 65 3.52 22.10 -4.44
N LEU A 66 2.38 21.46 -4.69
CA LEU A 66 2.23 20.01 -4.50
C LEU A 66 3.19 19.22 -5.38
N ARG A 67 3.36 19.64 -6.65
CA ARG A 67 4.32 19.01 -7.56
C ARG A 67 5.75 19.10 -7.01
N ASP A 68 6.17 20.28 -6.58
CA ASP A 68 7.55 20.52 -6.15
C ASP A 68 7.84 19.82 -4.81
N SER A 69 6.89 19.85 -3.87
CA SER A 69 6.95 19.07 -2.63
C SER A 69 7.05 17.57 -2.90
N TRP A 70 6.20 17.04 -3.79
CA TRP A 70 6.22 15.61 -4.12
C TRP A 70 7.55 15.18 -4.73
N LEU A 71 8.14 16.00 -5.61
CA LEU A 71 9.46 15.72 -6.20
C LEU A 71 10.56 15.69 -5.12
N LEU A 72 10.49 16.57 -4.13
CA LEU A 72 11.42 16.59 -3.00
C LEU A 72 11.23 15.36 -2.10
N LEU A 73 10.00 15.06 -1.68
CA LEU A 73 9.68 13.87 -0.88
C LEU A 73 10.09 12.58 -1.58
N LYS A 74 9.98 12.53 -2.91
CA LYS A 74 10.37 11.36 -3.69
C LYS A 74 11.88 11.06 -3.61
N ARG A 75 12.72 12.06 -3.31
CA ARG A 75 14.18 11.92 -3.22
C ARG A 75 14.65 11.46 -1.85
N ILE A 76 13.87 11.67 -0.80
CA ILE A 76 14.22 11.24 0.57
C ILE A 76 13.98 9.74 0.67
N ARG A 77 15.02 8.99 1.02
CA ARG A 77 14.96 7.53 1.22
C ARG A 77 14.65 7.22 2.69
N LEU A 78 14.27 5.97 3.00
CA LEU A 78 14.12 5.58 4.41
C LEU A 78 15.45 5.71 5.16
N ASP A 79 16.58 5.41 4.50
CA ASP A 79 17.93 5.54 5.06
C ASP A 79 18.22 6.95 5.62
N ASP A 80 17.70 7.99 4.97
CA ASP A 80 17.84 9.38 5.41
C ASP A 80 17.07 9.62 6.73
N TRP A 81 15.85 9.08 6.82
CA TRP A 81 15.05 9.11 8.05
C TRP A 81 15.65 8.26 9.15
N ILE A 82 16.25 7.12 8.82
CA ILE A 82 16.96 6.25 9.77
C ILE A 82 18.14 7.00 10.38
N GLN A 83 18.99 7.61 9.55
CA GLN A 83 20.11 8.44 10.01
C GLN A 83 19.61 9.53 10.96
N TYR A 84 18.58 10.26 10.55
CA TYR A 84 17.98 11.32 11.35
C TYR A 84 17.43 10.80 12.69
N ALA A 85 16.72 9.67 12.68
CA ALA A 85 16.13 9.05 13.88
C ALA A 85 17.17 8.66 14.93
N ILE A 86 18.36 8.23 14.51
CA ILE A 86 19.48 7.88 15.40
C ILE A 86 20.41 9.06 15.71
N GLY A 87 20.06 10.28 15.27
CA GLY A 87 20.81 11.50 15.53
C GLY A 87 22.02 11.71 14.63
N LEU A 88 22.13 10.97 13.53
CA LEU A 88 23.14 11.22 12.49
C LEU A 88 22.64 12.28 11.50
N PRO A 89 23.55 13.12 10.96
CA PRO A 89 23.18 14.10 9.96
C PRO A 89 22.82 13.42 8.63
N SER A 90 21.70 13.82 8.02
CA SER A 90 21.37 13.51 6.62
C SER A 90 21.23 14.81 5.82
N THR A 91 21.99 14.90 4.73
CA THR A 91 21.91 16.04 3.80
C THR A 91 20.52 16.14 3.16
N ALA A 92 19.88 15.02 2.83
CA ALA A 92 18.55 15.03 2.23
C ALA A 92 17.52 15.62 3.19
N ILE A 93 17.57 15.24 4.47
CA ILE A 93 16.70 15.82 5.52
C ILE A 93 17.02 17.30 5.72
N ALA A 94 18.29 17.70 5.78
CA ALA A 94 18.65 19.11 5.92
C ALA A 94 18.12 19.97 4.75
N VAL A 95 18.26 19.48 3.51
CA VAL A 95 17.69 20.13 2.32
C VAL A 95 16.17 20.18 2.40
N PHE A 96 15.53 19.11 2.86
CA PHE A 96 14.08 19.05 3.06
C PHE A 96 13.59 20.13 4.04
N TYR A 97 14.17 20.23 5.22
CA TYR A 97 13.83 21.28 6.19
C TYR A 97 14.09 22.68 5.63
N SER A 98 15.25 22.89 5.00
CA SER A 98 15.60 24.19 4.41
C SER A 98 14.66 24.60 3.28
N TYR A 99 14.08 23.65 2.53
CA TYR A 99 13.14 23.96 1.46
C TYR A 99 11.86 24.60 2.01
N TYR A 100 11.23 23.99 3.02
CA TYR A 100 9.97 24.52 3.57
C TYR A 100 10.16 25.80 4.38
N ASP A 101 11.26 25.93 5.12
CA ASP A 101 11.58 27.17 5.81
C ASP A 101 11.78 28.32 4.81
N ARG A 102 12.57 28.11 3.75
CA ARG A 102 12.73 29.13 2.70
C ARG A 102 11.43 29.43 1.97
N LEU A 103 10.61 28.41 1.68
CA LEU A 103 9.29 28.60 1.09
C LEU A 103 8.42 29.50 1.97
N SER A 104 8.37 29.23 3.28
CA SER A 104 7.62 30.02 4.25
C SER A 104 8.16 31.45 4.36
N LEU A 105 9.47 31.64 4.42
CA LEU A 105 10.11 32.96 4.47
C LEU A 105 9.81 33.77 3.21
N SER A 106 10.03 33.20 2.03
CA SER A 106 9.77 33.87 0.75
C SER A 106 8.29 34.22 0.59
N LEU A 107 7.37 33.36 1.07
CA LEU A 107 5.95 33.69 1.07
C LEU A 107 5.63 34.82 2.06
N PHE A 108 6.21 34.81 3.25
CA PHE A 108 6.05 35.88 4.23
C PHE A 108 6.48 37.23 3.66
N GLU A 109 7.67 37.28 3.06
CA GLU A 109 8.19 38.48 2.38
C GLU A 109 7.25 38.93 1.26
N PHE A 110 6.81 38.01 0.40
CA PHE A 110 5.85 38.30 -0.67
C PHE A 110 4.55 38.92 -0.14
N LEU A 111 3.95 38.35 0.91
CA LEU A 111 2.70 38.83 1.49
C LEU A 111 2.85 40.18 2.22
N CYS A 112 4.05 40.50 2.72
CA CYS A 112 4.34 41.82 3.25
C CYS A 112 4.37 42.90 2.16
N HIS A 113 4.86 42.54 0.96
CA HIS A 113 4.91 43.44 -0.20
C HIS A 113 3.57 43.54 -0.95
N PHE A 114 2.77 42.46 -0.95
CA PHE A 114 1.48 42.36 -1.64
C PHE A 114 0.35 41.94 -0.68
N PRO A 115 -0.13 42.83 0.22
CA PRO A 115 -1.15 42.50 1.21
C PRO A 115 -2.48 42.03 0.63
N GLU A 116 -2.80 42.42 -0.60
CA GLU A 116 -3.98 41.99 -1.35
C GLU A 116 -4.01 40.47 -1.62
N GLU A 117 -2.84 39.82 -1.70
CA GLU A 117 -2.72 38.38 -1.98
C GLU A 117 -2.97 37.51 -0.75
N VAL A 118 -3.06 38.10 0.45
CA VAL A 118 -3.35 37.35 1.68
C VAL A 118 -4.64 36.53 1.56
N GLY A 119 -5.66 37.07 0.87
CA GLY A 119 -6.90 36.34 0.58
C GLY A 119 -6.67 35.08 -0.25
N THR A 120 -5.87 35.19 -1.32
CA THR A 120 -5.48 34.08 -2.20
C THR A 120 -4.76 32.99 -1.40
N TYR A 121 -3.77 33.34 -0.58
CA TYR A 121 -2.98 32.35 0.15
C TYR A 121 -3.74 31.70 1.32
N ARG A 122 -4.77 32.34 1.88
CA ARG A 122 -5.71 31.64 2.77
C ARG A 122 -6.48 30.53 2.04
N LEU A 123 -6.85 30.75 0.77
CA LEU A 123 -7.48 29.70 -0.04
C LEU A 123 -6.47 28.59 -0.39
N VAL A 124 -5.22 28.95 -0.69
CA VAL A 124 -4.12 27.98 -0.90
C VAL A 124 -3.95 27.10 0.35
N SER A 125 -3.84 27.69 1.53
CA SER A 125 -3.73 26.96 2.80
C SER A 125 -4.85 25.95 3.01
N LYS A 126 -6.11 26.36 2.80
CA LYS A 126 -7.28 25.47 2.90
C LYS A 126 -7.24 24.31 1.91
N LYS A 127 -6.74 24.54 0.69
CA LYS A 127 -6.60 23.50 -0.34
C LYS A 127 -5.45 22.54 -0.09
N LEU A 128 -4.42 22.96 0.65
CA LEU A 128 -3.29 22.11 1.04
C LEU A 128 -3.60 21.24 2.26
N GLN A 129 -4.60 21.61 3.05
CA GLN A 129 -5.02 20.86 4.22
C GLN A 129 -5.44 19.43 3.84
N GLY A 130 -4.77 18.43 4.42
CA GLY A 130 -5.01 17.02 4.12
C GLY A 130 -4.43 16.53 2.79
N CYS A 131 -3.69 17.37 2.05
CA CYS A 131 -2.92 16.96 0.86
C CYS A 131 -1.43 16.87 1.17
N ASP A 132 -0.89 17.85 1.90
CA ASP A 132 0.52 17.90 2.26
C ASP A 132 0.70 18.65 3.60
N PRO A 133 1.10 17.95 4.68
CA PRO A 133 1.20 18.56 6.00
C PRO A 133 2.31 19.61 6.09
N PHE A 134 3.40 19.45 5.34
CA PHE A 134 4.55 20.35 5.39
C PHE A 134 4.30 21.64 4.62
N LEU A 135 3.69 21.55 3.44
CA LEU A 135 3.27 22.72 2.67
C LEU A 135 2.18 23.49 3.41
N HIS A 136 1.19 22.78 3.96
CA HIS A 136 0.15 23.42 4.76
C HIS A 136 0.76 24.19 5.94
N LEU A 137 1.70 23.56 6.66
CA LEU A 137 2.41 24.20 7.76
C LEU A 137 3.22 25.42 7.31
N ALA A 138 4.03 25.30 6.25
CA ALA A 138 4.82 26.42 5.73
C ALA A 138 3.94 27.63 5.29
N VAL A 139 2.81 27.36 4.62
CA VAL A 139 1.90 28.43 4.18
C VAL A 139 1.16 29.07 5.37
N THR A 140 0.67 28.26 6.31
CA THR A 140 -0.02 28.76 7.50
C THR A 140 0.91 29.56 8.41
N HIS A 141 2.16 29.13 8.56
CA HIS A 141 3.19 29.84 9.31
C HIS A 141 3.43 31.24 8.75
N ALA A 142 3.73 31.35 7.44
CA ALA A 142 3.90 32.65 6.78
C ALA A 142 2.67 33.57 6.94
N LEU A 143 1.46 33.02 6.75
CA LEU A 143 0.21 33.75 6.94
C LEU A 143 0.03 34.22 8.39
N GLY A 144 0.40 33.41 9.37
CA GLY A 144 0.35 33.71 10.80
C GLY A 144 1.25 34.89 11.15
N CYS A 145 2.51 34.88 10.71
CA CYS A 145 3.45 35.98 10.93
C CYS A 145 2.91 37.31 10.40
N VAL A 146 2.35 37.32 9.18
CA VAL A 146 1.74 38.53 8.58
C VAL A 146 0.52 39.01 9.37
N GLN A 147 -0.38 38.09 9.75
CA GLN A 147 -1.60 38.43 10.48
C GLN A 147 -1.32 38.99 11.87
N GLU A 148 -0.35 38.40 12.57
CA GLU A 148 0.05 38.80 13.92
C GLU A 148 1.05 39.97 13.93
N ARG A 149 1.53 40.39 12.75
CA ARG A 149 2.56 41.44 12.57
C ARG A 149 3.84 41.14 13.33
N LYS A 150 4.22 39.85 13.38
CA LYS A 150 5.44 39.38 14.02
C LYS A 150 6.58 39.34 13.01
N PRO A 151 7.84 39.54 13.45
CA PRO A 151 8.98 39.20 12.62
C PRO A 151 8.94 37.71 12.29
N TYR A 152 9.49 37.34 11.13
CA TYR A 152 9.63 35.94 10.76
C TYR A 152 10.61 35.22 11.70
N ASP A 153 10.15 34.12 12.27
CA ASP A 153 10.96 33.14 12.98
C ASP A 153 11.12 31.85 12.15
N ALA A 154 12.16 31.07 12.44
CA ALA A 154 12.46 29.87 11.66
C ALA A 154 11.34 28.83 11.78
N LEU A 155 10.90 28.29 10.65
CA LEU A 155 9.85 27.29 10.59
C LEU A 155 10.28 25.99 11.29
N VAL A 156 9.47 25.50 12.22
CA VAL A 156 9.67 24.20 12.87
C VAL A 156 8.74 23.17 12.22
N LEU A 157 9.30 22.26 11.42
CA LEU A 157 8.53 21.14 10.86
C LEU A 157 8.39 20.02 11.89
N ASP A 158 7.17 19.54 12.06
CA ASP A 158 6.91 18.27 12.74
C ASP A 158 7.08 17.12 11.74
N THR A 159 8.09 16.29 11.98
CA THR A 159 8.35 15.04 11.24
C THR A 159 8.34 13.83 12.16
N SER A 160 7.88 14.00 13.41
CA SER A 160 7.92 12.98 14.46
C SER A 160 7.18 11.71 14.07
N PHE A 161 6.07 11.85 13.35
CA PHE A 161 5.28 10.74 12.82
C PHE A 161 6.06 9.82 11.86
N ILE A 162 7.20 10.25 11.29
CA ILE A 162 8.08 9.40 10.47
C ILE A 162 9.22 8.82 11.30
N HIS A 163 9.98 9.69 11.98
CA HIS A 163 11.25 9.29 12.58
C HIS A 163 11.12 8.71 14.00
N ALA A 164 10.06 9.05 14.74
CA ALA A 164 9.86 8.51 16.09
C ALA A 164 9.56 7.00 16.08
N PRO A 165 8.68 6.47 15.19
CA PRO A 165 8.51 5.02 15.04
C PRO A 165 9.80 4.30 14.68
N LEU A 166 10.61 4.87 13.77
CA LEU A 166 11.92 4.32 13.39
C LEU A 166 12.91 4.33 14.55
N LYS A 167 12.94 5.41 15.33
CA LYS A 167 13.76 5.49 16.54
C LYS A 167 13.36 4.42 17.56
N GLY A 168 12.06 4.20 17.76
CA GLY A 168 11.54 3.14 18.62
C GLY A 168 12.00 1.76 18.17
N LEU A 169 11.89 1.48 16.86
CA LEU A 169 12.36 0.24 16.25
C LEU A 169 13.88 0.02 16.45
N LEU A 170 14.68 1.06 16.27
CA LEU A 170 16.15 1.00 16.31
C LEU A 170 16.74 1.04 17.73
N SER A 171 15.92 1.36 18.74
CA SER A 171 16.36 1.43 20.13
C SER A 171 16.71 0.06 20.72
N THR A 172 16.10 -1.00 20.19
CA THR A 172 16.35 -2.40 20.59
C THR A 172 16.51 -3.27 19.34
N PRO A 173 17.67 -3.20 18.66
CA PRO A 173 17.88 -3.94 17.42
C PRO A 173 17.91 -5.44 17.69
N ASP A 174 17.16 -6.19 16.87
CA ASP A 174 17.16 -7.65 16.87
C ASP A 174 18.03 -8.21 15.73
N LYS A 175 18.16 -9.54 15.66
CA LYS A 175 18.91 -10.25 14.61
C LYS A 175 18.37 -9.98 13.19
N ASP A 176 17.10 -9.58 13.08
CA ASP A 176 16.38 -9.35 11.82
C ASP A 176 16.31 -7.86 11.45
N ALA A 177 16.94 -6.96 12.22
CA ALA A 177 16.80 -5.51 12.06
C ALA A 177 17.06 -5.05 10.62
N LEU A 178 18.12 -5.54 9.95
CA LEU A 178 18.41 -5.18 8.57
C LEU A 178 17.32 -5.65 7.59
N ARG A 179 16.76 -6.84 7.80
CA ARG A 179 15.67 -7.40 6.98
C ARG A 179 14.39 -6.61 7.18
N ARG A 180 14.11 -6.21 8.42
CA ARG A 180 12.98 -5.34 8.77
C ARG A 180 13.13 -3.97 8.08
N LEU A 181 14.32 -3.36 8.10
CA LEU A 181 14.55 -2.08 7.41
C LEU A 181 14.40 -2.20 5.89
N ALA A 182 14.87 -3.30 5.26
CA ALA A 182 14.68 -3.55 3.84
C ALA A 182 13.19 -3.67 3.47
N ALA A 183 12.40 -4.39 4.27
CA ALA A 183 10.94 -4.48 4.11
C ALA A 183 10.27 -3.10 4.26
N LEU A 184 10.70 -2.31 5.25
CA LEU A 184 10.17 -0.97 5.49
C LEU A 184 10.50 0.03 4.38
N GLU A 185 11.59 -0.12 3.62
CA GLU A 185 11.89 0.75 2.47
C GLU A 185 10.79 0.63 1.40
N VAL A 186 10.28 -0.59 1.16
CA VAL A 186 9.14 -0.81 0.23
C VAL A 186 7.88 -0.16 0.78
N ARG A 187 7.61 -0.32 2.08
CA ARG A 187 6.47 0.32 2.74
C ARG A 187 6.55 1.84 2.67
N TYR A 188 7.71 2.40 2.95
CA TYR A 188 7.96 3.84 2.93
C TYR A 188 7.74 4.43 1.54
N ALA A 189 8.15 3.71 0.49
CA ALA A 189 7.92 4.12 -0.89
C ALA A 189 6.43 4.28 -1.25
N ARG A 190 5.54 3.48 -0.64
CA ARG A 190 4.08 3.63 -0.74
C ARG A 190 3.55 4.71 0.20
N TYR A 191 4.01 4.70 1.45
CA TYR A 191 3.58 5.63 2.50
C TYR A 191 3.73 7.09 2.06
N ARG A 192 4.89 7.48 1.51
CA ARG A 192 5.15 8.86 1.06
C ARG A 192 4.21 9.41 -0.02
N SER A 193 3.46 8.53 -0.70
CA SER A 193 2.45 8.90 -1.72
C SER A 193 1.02 8.57 -1.26
N SER A 194 0.84 8.23 0.01
CA SER A 194 -0.44 7.79 0.58
C SER A 194 -1.16 8.92 1.30
N LEU A 195 -2.47 8.73 1.51
CA LEU A 195 -3.27 9.61 2.34
C LEU A 195 -2.79 9.64 3.81
N LEU A 196 -2.16 8.56 4.30
CA LEU A 196 -1.62 8.50 5.67
C LEU A 196 -0.56 9.59 5.88
N MET A 197 0.35 9.74 4.90
CA MET A 197 1.36 10.78 4.89
C MET A 197 0.73 12.17 4.79
N ALA A 198 -0.26 12.34 3.92
CA ALA A 198 -0.97 13.60 3.73
C ALA A 198 -1.73 14.06 4.99
N GLN A 199 -2.14 13.11 5.84
CA GLN A 199 -2.80 13.34 7.11
C GLN A 199 -1.83 13.44 8.31
N GLY A 200 -0.53 13.24 8.10
CA GLY A 200 0.47 13.24 9.18
C GLY A 200 0.32 12.07 10.15
N LEU A 201 -0.23 10.93 9.69
CA LEU A 201 -0.34 9.71 10.50
C LEU A 201 1.00 8.98 10.59
N ASP A 202 1.25 8.35 11.72
CA ASP A 202 2.49 7.64 12.01
C ASP A 202 2.86 6.61 10.94
N PHE A 203 4.15 6.60 10.57
CA PHE A 203 4.72 5.58 9.72
C PHE A 203 4.72 4.23 10.45
N ASN A 204 3.93 3.29 9.93
CA ASN A 204 3.80 1.97 10.52
C ASN A 204 5.08 1.13 10.34
N VAL A 205 5.77 0.83 11.44
CA VAL A 205 6.97 -0.01 11.49
C VAL A 205 6.71 -1.48 11.86
N ASP A 206 5.45 -1.92 11.85
CA ASP A 206 5.06 -3.30 12.17
C ASP A 206 5.52 -4.27 11.07
N THR A 207 6.46 -5.15 11.42
CA THR A 207 6.99 -6.18 10.51
C THR A 207 6.69 -7.59 11.04
N ARG A 208 5.61 -7.77 11.81
CA ARG A 208 5.26 -9.08 12.39
C ARG A 208 5.12 -10.18 11.35
N PHE A 209 4.57 -9.88 10.17
CA PHE A 209 4.46 -10.88 9.10
C PHE A 209 5.82 -11.37 8.60
N LEU A 210 6.79 -10.47 8.39
CA LEU A 210 8.17 -10.85 8.03
C LEU A 210 8.80 -11.77 9.07
N LEU A 211 8.62 -11.46 10.36
CA LEU A 211 9.12 -12.29 11.45
C LEU A 211 8.43 -13.66 11.46
N ALA A 212 7.11 -13.70 11.29
CA ALA A 212 6.35 -14.94 11.22
C ALA A 212 6.79 -15.83 10.04
N VAL A 213 6.99 -15.24 8.86
CA VAL A 213 7.55 -15.94 7.68
C VAL A 213 8.97 -16.42 7.97
N SER A 214 9.77 -15.71 8.74
CA SER A 214 11.14 -16.14 9.05
C SER A 214 11.19 -17.27 10.07
N GLU A 215 10.39 -17.19 11.12
CA GLU A 215 10.55 -18.04 12.32
C GLU A 215 9.63 -19.25 12.35
N LEU A 216 8.43 -19.18 11.77
CA LEU A 216 7.42 -20.25 11.91
C LEU A 216 7.52 -21.27 10.77
N PRO A 217 7.40 -22.58 11.03
CA PRO A 217 7.19 -23.57 9.97
C PRO A 217 6.01 -23.19 9.05
N THR A 218 6.15 -23.44 7.74
CA THR A 218 5.16 -23.05 6.72
C THR A 218 3.74 -23.52 7.04
N GLY A 219 3.59 -24.76 7.54
CA GLY A 219 2.29 -25.31 7.97
C GLY A 219 1.67 -24.58 9.16
N LEU A 220 2.48 -24.16 10.14
CA LEU A 220 1.96 -23.39 11.28
C LEU A 220 1.54 -21.99 10.87
N LEU A 221 2.32 -21.32 10.01
CA LEU A 221 1.96 -20.01 9.48
C LEU A 221 0.65 -20.07 8.68
N ALA A 222 0.48 -21.07 7.82
CA ALA A 222 -0.75 -21.25 7.06
C ALA A 222 -1.96 -21.55 7.97
N GLN A 223 -1.77 -22.33 9.04
CA GLN A 223 -2.82 -22.56 10.03
C GLN A 223 -3.21 -21.28 10.78
N GLN A 224 -2.23 -20.43 11.13
CA GLN A 224 -2.50 -19.13 11.77
C GLN A 224 -3.28 -18.22 10.83
N LEU A 225 -2.82 -18.01 9.60
CA LEU A 225 -3.51 -17.21 8.59
C LEU A 225 -4.94 -17.70 8.35
N THR A 226 -5.15 -19.02 8.33
CA THR A 226 -6.46 -19.65 8.17
C THR A 226 -7.35 -19.43 9.40
N GLY A 227 -6.80 -19.55 10.61
CA GLY A 227 -7.51 -19.27 11.85
C GLY A 227 -7.98 -17.82 11.95
N ASP A 228 -7.09 -16.88 11.63
CA ASP A 228 -7.37 -15.44 11.65
C ASP A 228 -8.43 -15.08 10.61
N THR A 229 -8.26 -15.55 9.36
CA THR A 229 -9.22 -15.34 8.27
C THR A 229 -10.59 -15.89 8.61
N LEU A 230 -10.66 -17.12 9.14
CA LEU A 230 -11.93 -17.74 9.54
C LEU A 230 -12.60 -16.96 10.67
N HIS A 231 -11.83 -16.49 11.65
CA HIS A 231 -12.36 -15.70 12.75
C HIS A 231 -13.02 -14.40 12.24
N GLU A 232 -12.42 -13.73 11.27
CA GLU A 232 -12.97 -12.53 10.65
C GLU A 232 -14.19 -12.82 9.79
N LEU A 233 -14.13 -13.84 8.93
CA LEU A 233 -15.25 -14.23 8.06
C LEU A 233 -16.49 -14.56 8.87
N ARG A 234 -16.35 -15.17 10.05
CA ARG A 234 -17.47 -15.44 10.97
C ARG A 234 -18.18 -14.18 11.49
N GLN A 235 -17.54 -13.01 11.41
CA GLN A 235 -18.16 -11.74 11.79
C GLN A 235 -19.03 -11.17 10.64
N LEU A 236 -18.91 -11.71 9.43
CA LEU A 236 -19.67 -11.27 8.28
C LEU A 236 -21.14 -11.72 8.40
N SER A 237 -22.06 -10.83 8.09
CA SER A 237 -23.50 -11.12 8.00
C SER A 237 -24.03 -10.89 6.59
N ASN A 238 -25.20 -11.44 6.26
CA ASN A 238 -25.84 -11.14 4.96
C ASN A 238 -26.04 -9.62 4.77
N ASP A 239 -26.50 -8.96 5.84
CA ASP A 239 -26.70 -7.53 5.89
C ASP A 239 -25.40 -6.74 5.64
N SER A 240 -24.26 -7.27 6.11
CA SER A 240 -22.93 -6.71 5.90
C SER A 240 -22.56 -6.67 4.42
N VAL A 241 -22.83 -7.77 3.71
CA VAL A 241 -22.54 -7.90 2.27
C VAL A 241 -23.51 -7.05 1.44
N VAL A 242 -24.79 -7.02 1.81
CA VAL A 242 -25.83 -6.26 1.10
C VAL A 242 -25.59 -4.76 1.20
N ARG A 243 -25.27 -4.26 2.40
CA ARG A 243 -25.13 -2.83 2.66
C ARG A 243 -23.71 -2.29 2.47
N GLY A 244 -22.71 -3.16 2.34
CA GLY A 244 -21.30 -2.77 2.30
C GLY A 244 -20.86 -2.15 3.62
N ASP A 245 -20.94 -2.93 4.70
CA ASP A 245 -20.66 -2.42 6.04
C ASP A 245 -19.16 -2.40 6.40
N SER A 246 -18.87 -1.94 7.62
CA SER A 246 -17.51 -1.87 8.16
C SER A 246 -16.82 -3.23 8.29
N CYS A 247 -17.55 -4.34 8.39
CA CYS A 247 -16.97 -5.68 8.46
C CYS A 247 -16.39 -6.10 7.10
N LEU A 248 -17.15 -5.87 6.02
CA LEU A 248 -16.64 -6.12 4.67
C LEU A 248 -15.45 -5.21 4.34
N GLY A 249 -15.52 -3.93 4.74
CA GLY A 249 -14.39 -3.00 4.64
C GLY A 249 -13.15 -3.46 5.41
N LEU A 250 -13.32 -4.02 6.61
CA LEU A 250 -12.23 -4.57 7.43
C LEU A 250 -11.57 -5.79 6.76
N LEU A 251 -12.37 -6.71 6.21
CA LEU A 251 -11.85 -7.85 5.44
C LEU A 251 -11.06 -7.38 4.21
N GLY A 252 -11.55 -6.35 3.51
CA GLY A 252 -10.81 -5.70 2.43
C GLY A 252 -9.46 -5.15 2.87
N ALA A 253 -9.46 -4.35 3.93
CA ALA A 253 -8.24 -3.76 4.47
C ALA A 253 -7.22 -4.82 4.91
N ARG A 254 -7.67 -5.93 5.50
CA ARG A 254 -6.80 -7.05 5.88
C ARG A 254 -6.23 -7.80 4.68
N TRP A 255 -7.03 -8.00 3.63
CA TRP A 255 -6.56 -8.59 2.39
C TRP A 255 -5.48 -7.70 1.74
N ASP A 256 -5.70 -6.39 1.67
CA ASP A 256 -4.73 -5.43 1.13
C ASP A 256 -3.46 -5.38 2.01
N GLN A 257 -3.60 -5.43 3.34
CA GLN A 257 -2.46 -5.50 4.25
C GLN A 257 -1.62 -6.76 4.02
N LEU A 258 -2.24 -7.94 3.87
CA LEU A 258 -1.51 -9.17 3.59
C LEU A 258 -0.82 -9.15 2.21
N CYS A 259 -1.44 -8.53 1.21
CA CYS A 259 -0.80 -8.28 -0.09
C CYS A 259 0.46 -7.43 0.07
N HIS A 260 0.35 -6.32 0.80
CA HIS A 260 1.45 -5.40 1.04
C HIS A 260 2.57 -6.02 1.87
N ASP A 261 2.23 -6.74 2.94
CA ASP A 261 3.19 -7.46 3.77
C ASP A 261 3.92 -8.52 2.94
N THR A 262 3.21 -9.24 2.06
CA THR A 262 3.85 -10.20 1.15
C THR A 262 4.81 -9.51 0.19
N GLN A 263 4.42 -8.36 -0.38
CA GLN A 263 5.29 -7.57 -1.26
C GLN A 263 6.56 -7.10 -0.55
N GLU A 264 6.45 -6.69 0.71
CA GLU A 264 7.58 -6.26 1.55
C GLU A 264 8.51 -7.42 1.87
N VAL A 265 7.96 -8.57 2.24
CA VAL A 265 8.73 -9.79 2.55
C VAL A 265 9.46 -10.31 1.32
N ALA A 266 8.82 -10.33 0.15
CA ALA A 266 9.45 -10.73 -1.11
C ALA A 266 10.63 -9.82 -1.50
N ALA A 267 10.58 -8.54 -1.14
CA ALA A 267 11.66 -7.60 -1.43
C ALA A 267 12.94 -7.86 -0.63
N VAL A 268 12.87 -8.61 0.47
CA VAL A 268 14.05 -9.02 1.26
C VAL A 268 14.83 -10.13 0.54
N GLY A 269 14.19 -10.89 -0.36
CA GLY A 269 14.84 -11.82 -1.31
C GLY A 269 15.30 -13.17 -0.74
N ASP A 270 15.12 -13.44 0.55
CA ASP A 270 15.58 -14.68 1.22
C ASP A 270 14.44 -15.63 1.66
N VAL A 271 13.20 -15.26 1.37
CA VAL A 271 11.97 -15.91 1.88
C VAL A 271 10.99 -16.30 0.77
N ASP A 272 11.39 -16.10 -0.48
CA ASP A 272 10.57 -16.36 -1.66
C ASP A 272 10.13 -17.81 -1.76
N GLU A 273 11.04 -18.77 -1.47
CA GLU A 273 10.71 -20.20 -1.48
C GLU A 273 9.62 -20.54 -0.46
N LYS A 274 9.62 -19.87 0.70
CA LYS A 274 8.63 -20.11 1.75
C LYS A 274 7.29 -19.45 1.46
N LEU A 275 7.30 -18.26 0.86
CA LEU A 275 6.09 -17.62 0.36
C LEU A 275 5.46 -18.44 -0.78
N VAL A 276 6.28 -18.97 -1.69
CA VAL A 276 5.82 -19.90 -2.73
C VAL A 276 5.26 -21.18 -2.11
N ALA A 277 5.94 -21.74 -1.11
CA ALA A 277 5.50 -22.93 -0.39
C ALA A 277 4.31 -22.71 0.56
N LEU A 278 3.83 -21.48 0.76
CA LEU A 278 2.53 -21.24 1.38
C LEU A 278 1.39 -21.48 0.39
N GLY A 279 1.63 -21.29 -0.91
CA GLY A 279 0.58 -21.23 -1.92
C GLY A 279 0.68 -22.21 -3.09
N TRP A 280 1.63 -23.14 -3.11
CA TRP A 280 1.83 -24.02 -4.26
C TRP A 280 0.69 -25.04 -4.49
N VAL A 281 0.35 -25.27 -5.77
CA VAL A 281 -0.59 -26.28 -6.27
C VAL A 281 0.10 -27.03 -7.42
N PRO A 282 0.21 -28.37 -7.45
CA PRO A 282 0.75 -29.09 -8.59
C PRO A 282 -0.43 -29.39 -9.52
N TYR A 283 -0.43 -28.80 -10.71
CA TYR A 283 -1.18 -29.40 -11.82
C TYR A 283 -0.28 -30.45 -12.48
N PRO A 284 -0.79 -31.63 -12.87
CA PRO A 284 0.03 -32.62 -13.55
C PRO A 284 0.45 -32.11 -14.92
N ALA A 285 1.74 -31.83 -15.08
CA ALA A 285 2.34 -31.73 -16.41
C ALA A 285 2.39 -33.16 -16.98
N THR A 286 1.44 -33.47 -17.85
CA THR A 286 1.56 -34.51 -18.90
C THR A 286 2.26 -35.83 -18.50
N GLY A 287 1.49 -36.79 -17.99
CA GLY A 287 1.58 -38.19 -18.43
C GLY A 287 2.87 -38.99 -18.20
N SER A 288 3.68 -38.73 -17.17
CA SER A 288 4.74 -39.67 -16.77
C SER A 288 4.47 -40.25 -15.37
N PRO A 289 4.16 -41.56 -15.26
CA PRO A 289 3.88 -42.21 -13.97
C PRO A 289 5.12 -42.46 -13.09
N ASP A 290 6.34 -42.16 -13.58
CA ASP A 290 7.58 -42.66 -12.96
C ASP A 290 8.48 -41.56 -12.32
N ALA A 291 7.96 -40.34 -12.08
CA ALA A 291 8.72 -39.32 -11.37
C ALA A 291 8.74 -39.60 -9.84
N PRO A 292 9.90 -39.77 -9.18
CA PRO A 292 9.97 -40.02 -7.74
C PRO A 292 9.63 -38.76 -6.94
N TRP A 293 8.46 -38.80 -6.32
CA TRP A 293 7.86 -37.83 -5.39
C TRP A 293 8.54 -37.88 -4.02
N LEU A 294 9.79 -37.43 -3.93
CA LEU A 294 10.42 -37.21 -2.62
C LEU A 294 10.01 -35.82 -2.10
N THR A 295 8.97 -35.85 -1.26
CA THR A 295 8.29 -34.76 -0.51
C THR A 295 7.47 -33.77 -1.35
N PRO A 296 6.13 -33.68 -1.16
CA PRO A 296 5.34 -32.61 -1.75
C PRO A 296 5.83 -31.26 -1.18
N PRO A 297 6.25 -30.28 -2.00
CA PRO A 297 6.46 -28.92 -1.50
C PRO A 297 5.13 -28.45 -0.88
N SER A 298 5.20 -27.91 0.33
CA SER A 298 4.06 -27.60 1.18
C SER A 298 3.05 -26.72 0.44
N GLN A 299 1.75 -27.00 0.60
CA GLN A 299 0.63 -26.42 -0.16
C GLN A 299 -0.41 -25.88 0.80
N GLU A 300 0.06 -25.27 1.88
CA GLU A 300 -0.69 -25.34 3.11
C GLU A 300 -1.96 -24.50 3.05
N LEU A 301 -1.95 -23.32 2.41
CA LEU A 301 -3.17 -22.53 2.26
C LEU A 301 -4.15 -23.15 1.27
N TYR A 302 -3.67 -23.76 0.19
CA TYR A 302 -4.54 -24.45 -0.76
C TYR A 302 -5.16 -25.72 -0.16
N ARG A 303 -4.36 -26.51 0.57
CA ARG A 303 -4.80 -27.70 1.32
C ARG A 303 -5.80 -27.34 2.42
N LEU A 304 -5.60 -26.21 3.07
CA LEU A 304 -6.54 -25.63 4.04
C LEU A 304 -7.68 -24.87 3.35
N GLN A 305 -7.78 -24.88 2.02
CA GLN A 305 -8.83 -24.18 1.25
C GLN A 305 -9.00 -22.70 1.65
N ASN A 306 -7.92 -22.07 2.06
CA ASN A 306 -7.88 -20.67 2.40
C ASN A 306 -7.54 -19.85 1.14
N PHE A 307 -8.53 -19.72 0.26
CA PHE A 307 -8.38 -18.98 -0.99
C PHE A 307 -8.25 -17.47 -0.77
N PHE A 308 -8.79 -16.96 0.34
CA PHE A 308 -8.64 -15.56 0.73
C PHE A 308 -7.18 -15.16 0.93
N SER A 309 -6.46 -15.83 1.84
CA SER A 309 -5.04 -15.53 2.09
C SER A 309 -4.16 -15.96 0.92
N LEU A 310 -4.49 -17.05 0.22
CA LEU A 310 -3.77 -17.48 -0.97
C LEU A 310 -3.77 -16.40 -2.06
N ALA A 311 -4.95 -15.85 -2.38
CA ALA A 311 -5.07 -14.80 -3.39
C ALA A 311 -4.29 -13.54 -3.00
N ALA A 312 -4.29 -13.16 -1.71
CA ALA A 312 -3.55 -12.01 -1.22
C ALA A 312 -2.03 -12.17 -1.41
N ILE A 313 -1.48 -13.33 -1.00
CA ILE A 313 -0.06 -13.64 -1.14
C ILE A 313 0.34 -13.64 -2.62
N MET A 314 -0.46 -14.27 -3.48
CA MET A 314 -0.18 -14.29 -4.92
C MET A 314 -0.19 -12.89 -5.53
N HIS A 315 -1.16 -12.06 -5.16
CA HIS A 315 -1.22 -10.68 -5.62
C HIS A 315 -0.01 -9.86 -5.15
N GLY A 316 0.41 -10.02 -3.89
CA GLY A 316 1.61 -9.38 -3.35
C GLY A 316 2.90 -9.76 -4.08
N LEU A 317 3.09 -11.06 -4.37
CA LEU A 317 4.23 -11.57 -5.13
C LEU A 317 4.26 -11.02 -6.57
N VAL A 318 3.12 -11.02 -7.25
CA VAL A 318 3.00 -10.48 -8.61
C VAL A 318 3.29 -8.98 -8.63
N HIS A 319 2.78 -8.23 -7.66
CA HIS A 319 3.00 -6.79 -7.56
C HIS A 319 4.46 -6.43 -7.24
N HIS A 320 5.18 -7.27 -6.51
CA HIS A 320 6.63 -7.15 -6.34
C HIS A 320 7.39 -7.34 -7.67
N GLY A 321 6.78 -7.97 -8.67
CA GLY A 321 7.42 -8.33 -9.92
C GLY A 321 8.17 -9.65 -9.83
N PHE A 322 7.84 -10.49 -8.84
CA PHE A 322 8.38 -11.84 -8.76
C PHE A 322 7.99 -12.62 -10.02
N ARG A 323 8.99 -13.06 -10.77
CA ARG A 323 8.82 -13.84 -12.01
C ARG A 323 9.49 -15.17 -11.80
N SER A 324 8.67 -16.20 -11.68
CA SER A 324 9.12 -17.59 -11.69
C SER A 324 8.20 -18.36 -12.62
N ASP A 325 8.78 -19.22 -13.45
CA ASP A 325 8.02 -20.16 -14.29
C ASP A 325 7.07 -21.01 -13.43
N THR A 326 7.48 -21.26 -12.18
CA THR A 326 6.68 -21.87 -11.12
C THR A 326 5.41 -21.05 -10.85
N ILE A 327 5.51 -19.74 -10.59
CA ILE A 327 4.33 -18.90 -10.25
C ILE A 327 3.37 -18.69 -11.43
N GLY A 328 3.78 -18.91 -12.69
CA GLY A 328 2.94 -18.73 -13.88
C GLY A 328 1.55 -19.37 -13.79
N HIS A 329 1.43 -20.52 -13.11
CA HIS A 329 0.15 -21.21 -12.89
C HIS A 329 -0.64 -20.68 -11.69
N LEU A 330 0.03 -20.17 -10.66
CA LEU A 330 -0.58 -19.58 -9.46
C LEU A 330 -1.11 -18.17 -9.68
N ILE A 331 -0.52 -17.43 -10.63
CA ILE A 331 -1.03 -16.13 -11.09
C ILE A 331 -2.51 -16.26 -11.46
N GLY A 332 -2.93 -17.39 -12.04
CA GLY A 332 -4.32 -17.67 -12.39
C GLY A 332 -5.32 -17.45 -11.25
N PHE A 333 -4.96 -17.73 -9.99
CA PHE A 333 -5.85 -17.54 -8.84
C PHE A 333 -6.14 -16.06 -8.54
N ALA A 334 -5.18 -15.18 -8.80
CA ALA A 334 -5.33 -13.73 -8.67
C ALA A 334 -5.55 -13.05 -10.04
N ASP A 335 -5.56 -13.81 -11.15
CA ASP A 335 -5.73 -13.29 -12.50
C ASP A 335 -7.20 -12.94 -12.73
N ALA A 336 -7.46 -11.66 -13.00
CA ALA A 336 -8.80 -11.17 -13.29
C ALA A 336 -9.33 -11.66 -14.66
N LYS A 337 -8.48 -12.26 -15.51
CA LYS A 337 -8.90 -12.82 -16.82
C LYS A 337 -10.08 -13.78 -16.68
N ASP A 338 -11.01 -13.66 -17.61
CA ASP A 338 -12.25 -14.43 -17.67
C ASP A 338 -12.99 -14.44 -16.32
N ASN A 339 -12.97 -13.32 -15.58
CA ASN A 339 -13.59 -13.17 -14.26
C ASN A 339 -13.05 -14.17 -13.23
N TYR A 340 -11.73 -14.21 -13.04
CA TYR A 340 -11.08 -15.13 -12.07
C TYR A 340 -11.39 -16.60 -12.34
N ARG A 341 -11.43 -16.99 -13.61
CA ARG A 341 -11.83 -18.33 -14.06
C ARG A 341 -11.09 -19.44 -13.32
N HIS A 342 -9.78 -19.29 -13.13
CA HIS A 342 -8.96 -20.32 -12.48
C HIS A 342 -9.34 -20.52 -11.00
N TYR A 343 -9.59 -19.43 -10.27
CA TYR A 343 -10.10 -19.50 -8.90
C TYR A 343 -11.49 -20.17 -8.85
N ARG A 344 -12.40 -19.77 -9.74
CA ARG A 344 -13.78 -20.27 -9.75
C ARG A 344 -13.91 -21.77 -9.98
N VAL A 345 -13.01 -22.36 -10.77
CA VAL A 345 -12.98 -23.82 -10.98
C VAL A 345 -12.77 -24.57 -9.66
N HIS A 346 -12.07 -23.98 -8.69
CA HIS A 346 -11.71 -24.63 -7.44
C HIS A 346 -12.69 -24.32 -6.28
N LEU A 347 -13.54 -23.30 -6.42
CA LEU A 347 -14.47 -22.85 -5.37
C LEU A 347 -15.58 -23.87 -5.06
N HIS A 348 -15.92 -24.75 -6.00
CA HIS A 348 -17.08 -25.65 -5.91
C HIS A 348 -16.75 -27.08 -5.44
N ALA A 349 -15.49 -27.38 -5.14
CA ALA A 349 -15.09 -28.74 -4.79
C ALA A 349 -15.41 -29.09 -3.33
N GLU A 350 -15.10 -28.19 -2.39
CA GLU A 350 -15.15 -28.45 -0.94
C GLU A 350 -15.36 -27.13 -0.15
N PRO A 351 -15.76 -27.16 1.15
CA PRO A 351 -15.89 -25.98 1.99
C PRO A 351 -14.58 -25.21 2.16
N SER A 352 -14.61 -23.92 1.85
CA SER A 352 -13.41 -23.08 1.76
C SER A 352 -13.59 -21.71 2.40
N LEU A 353 -12.48 -21.01 2.68
CA LEU A 353 -12.45 -19.59 3.00
C LEU A 353 -12.32 -18.80 1.69
N PRO A 354 -13.42 -18.22 1.18
CA PRO A 354 -13.47 -17.73 -0.19
C PRO A 354 -12.67 -16.44 -0.39
N PHE A 355 -12.07 -16.30 -1.57
CA PHE A 355 -11.63 -14.99 -2.05
C PHE A 355 -12.86 -14.14 -2.39
N LEU A 356 -13.11 -13.12 -1.58
CA LEU A 356 -14.40 -12.41 -1.53
C LEU A 356 -14.65 -11.48 -2.72
N TYR A 357 -13.61 -10.82 -3.25
CA TYR A 357 -13.76 -9.79 -4.28
C TYR A 357 -14.62 -10.21 -5.49
N PRO A 358 -14.31 -11.31 -6.21
CA PRO A 358 -15.13 -11.73 -7.35
C PRO A 358 -16.58 -12.07 -6.98
N LEU A 359 -16.81 -12.56 -5.76
CA LEU A 359 -18.15 -12.96 -5.30
C LEU A 359 -19.00 -11.75 -4.92
N VAL A 360 -18.40 -10.75 -4.27
CA VAL A 360 -19.10 -9.50 -3.94
C VAL A 360 -19.44 -8.72 -5.21
N VAL A 361 -18.53 -8.69 -6.19
CA VAL A 361 -18.80 -8.06 -7.50
C VAL A 361 -19.98 -8.76 -8.20
N ASP A 362 -20.01 -10.09 -8.23
CA ASP A 362 -21.12 -10.85 -8.82
C ASP A 362 -22.44 -10.58 -8.08
N PHE A 363 -22.42 -10.59 -6.75
CA PHE A 363 -23.59 -10.32 -5.93
C PHE A 363 -24.16 -8.92 -6.21
N ARG A 364 -23.30 -7.90 -6.27
CA ARG A 364 -23.70 -6.52 -6.61
C ARG A 364 -24.23 -6.38 -8.03
N ARG A 365 -23.86 -7.30 -8.94
CA ARG A 365 -24.41 -7.40 -10.31
C ARG A 365 -25.71 -8.19 -10.39
N GLY A 366 -26.30 -8.59 -9.24
CA GLY A 366 -27.58 -9.29 -9.16
C GLY A 366 -27.47 -10.81 -9.13
N ASN A 367 -26.27 -11.39 -9.06
CA ASN A 367 -26.12 -12.84 -8.91
C ASN A 367 -26.27 -13.26 -7.44
N ALA A 368 -27.51 -13.54 -7.02
CA ALA A 368 -27.82 -13.95 -5.66
C ALA A 368 -27.11 -15.26 -5.23
N VAL A 369 -26.72 -16.13 -6.17
CA VAL A 369 -25.99 -17.38 -5.88
C VAL A 369 -24.60 -17.09 -5.31
N ALA A 370 -23.99 -15.96 -5.67
CA ALA A 370 -22.69 -15.57 -5.14
C ALA A 370 -22.69 -15.39 -3.61
N LEU A 371 -23.85 -15.03 -3.02
CA LEU A 371 -24.00 -14.93 -1.57
C LEU A 371 -23.79 -16.28 -0.89
N GLN A 372 -24.27 -17.38 -1.49
CA GLN A 372 -24.05 -18.72 -0.95
C GLN A 372 -22.56 -19.09 -0.94
N SER A 373 -21.84 -18.71 -2.01
CA SER A 373 -20.39 -18.92 -2.10
C SER A 373 -19.60 -18.06 -1.11
N ILE A 374 -20.07 -16.84 -0.77
CA ILE A 374 -19.45 -16.02 0.27
C ILE A 374 -19.52 -16.71 1.63
N PHE A 375 -20.64 -17.38 1.93
CA PHE A 375 -20.87 -18.08 3.20
C PHE A 375 -20.46 -19.56 3.19
N SER A 376 -19.70 -20.02 2.19
CA SER A 376 -19.19 -21.40 2.15
C SER A 376 -18.34 -21.76 3.37
N PHE A 377 -17.71 -20.77 4.00
CA PHE A 377 -16.90 -20.95 5.21
C PHE A 377 -17.71 -21.45 6.42
N LEU A 378 -19.04 -21.30 6.42
CA LEU A 378 -19.87 -21.84 7.51
C LEU A 378 -19.81 -23.38 7.57
N LEU A 379 -19.55 -24.02 6.43
CA LEU A 379 -19.39 -25.48 6.33
C LEU A 379 -17.95 -25.94 6.58
N TYR A 380 -17.02 -25.00 6.75
CA TYR A 380 -15.58 -25.26 6.89
C TYR A 380 -15.23 -25.94 8.23
N ASP A 381 -15.95 -25.61 9.31
CA ASP A 381 -15.71 -26.16 10.64
C ASP A 381 -16.20 -27.61 10.80
N ASP A 382 -17.38 -27.91 10.25
CA ASP A 382 -18.01 -29.23 10.38
C ASP A 382 -17.15 -30.33 9.76
N GLN A 383 -16.37 -30.02 8.73
CA GLN A 383 -15.48 -30.98 8.08
C GLN A 383 -14.08 -31.06 8.72
N ASN A 384 -13.52 -29.93 9.17
CA ASN A 384 -12.19 -29.91 9.78
C ASN A 384 -12.14 -30.40 11.23
N LEU A 385 -13.27 -30.40 11.96
CA LEU A 385 -13.38 -31.04 13.28
C LEU A 385 -13.22 -32.57 13.20
N HIS A 386 -13.59 -33.18 12.07
CA HIS A 386 -13.52 -34.64 11.88
C HIS A 386 -12.17 -35.12 11.34
N ALA A 387 -11.43 -34.27 10.62
CA ALA A 387 -10.09 -34.60 10.09
C ALA A 387 -8.95 -34.45 11.13
N ARG A 388 -9.25 -33.95 12.34
CA ARG A 388 -8.29 -33.74 13.45
C ARG A 388 -8.45 -34.72 14.63
N LYS A 389 -9.29 -35.75 14.49
CA LYS A 389 -9.30 -36.96 15.32
C LYS A 389 -8.70 -38.11 14.53
#